data_AF-Q3LIE0-F1
#
_entry.id   AF-Q3LIE0-F1
#
_cell.length_a   1.000
_cell.length_b   1.000
_cell.length_c   1.000
_cell.angle_alpha   90.00
_cell.angle_beta   90.00
_cell.angle_gamma   90.00
#
_symmetry.space_group_name_H-M   'P 1'
#
loop_
_entity.id
_entity.type
_entity.pdbx_description
1 polymer ?
#
loop_
_entity_poly.entity_id
_entity_poly.type
_entity_poly.pdbx_seq_one_letter_code
_entity_poly.pdbx_strand_id
1 'polypeptide(L)'
;LQDREWLTELFQQSKVNMQKMLPEIDQNKDRMLEILEGKGLSFLFPLLKLEKELLKQIKLDPSPQTIYKWIKDNISPKLHVDKGFVNILMTSFLQYISSEVNPPSDETDSSSAPSKEQLEQEKQLLLSFKPVMQKFLHDHVDLQVSALYALQVHCYNSNFPKGMLLAFLCTSMTWKLLKKKLSWLGKKI
;
A
#
# COMPACT_ATOMS: atom_id res chain seq x y z
N LEU A 1 -10.43 -32.80 -9.18
CA LEU A 1 -9.03 -32.45 -8.90
C LEU A 1 -9.05 -31.28 -7.93
N GLN A 2 -8.32 -31.39 -6.82
CA GLN A 2 -8.23 -30.31 -5.81
C GLN A 2 -7.25 -29.25 -6.32
N ASP A 3 -7.66 -27.99 -6.33
CA ASP A 3 -6.88 -26.87 -6.84
C ASP A 3 -6.46 -25.88 -5.73
N ARG A 4 -5.79 -24.78 -6.12
CA ARG A 4 -5.33 -23.76 -5.16
C ARG A 4 -6.47 -23.05 -4.45
N GLU A 5 -7.61 -22.86 -5.12
CA GLU A 5 -8.78 -22.23 -4.52
C GLU A 5 -9.36 -23.12 -3.43
N TRP A 6 -9.56 -24.42 -3.73
CA TRP A 6 -9.98 -25.42 -2.75
C TRP A 6 -9.07 -25.46 -1.52
N LEU A 7 -7.74 -25.44 -1.71
CA LEU A 7 -6.81 -25.48 -0.57
C LEU A 7 -6.89 -24.19 0.25
N THR A 8 -7.06 -23.03 -0.39
CA THR A 8 -7.20 -21.74 0.28
C THR A 8 -8.44 -21.72 1.17
N GLU A 9 -9.56 -22.21 0.66
CA GLU A 9 -10.82 -22.30 1.40
C GLU A 9 -10.72 -23.28 2.58
N LEU A 10 -10.14 -24.47 2.35
CA LEU A 10 -9.94 -25.47 3.41
C LEU A 10 -9.03 -24.92 4.51
N PHE A 11 -7.93 -24.26 4.12
CA PHE A 11 -7.01 -23.64 5.07
C PHE A 11 -7.71 -22.55 5.89
N GLN A 12 -8.50 -21.68 5.26
CA GLN A 12 -9.27 -20.64 5.96
C GLN A 12 -10.29 -21.23 6.94
N GLN A 13 -10.99 -22.30 6.57
CA GLN A 13 -11.96 -23.00 7.42
C GLN A 13 -11.30 -23.67 8.63
N SER A 14 -10.08 -24.19 8.45
CA SER A 14 -9.32 -24.86 9.52
C SER A 14 -8.94 -23.94 10.68
N LYS A 15 -8.93 -22.61 10.47
CA LYS A 15 -8.46 -21.59 11.44
C LYS A 15 -7.04 -21.86 11.97
N VAL A 16 -6.24 -22.64 11.23
CA VAL A 16 -4.84 -22.93 11.58
C VAL A 16 -4.02 -21.65 11.54
N ASN A 17 -3.25 -21.41 12.60
CA ASN A 17 -2.27 -20.34 12.63
C ASN A 17 -0.95 -20.85 12.02
N MET A 18 -0.70 -20.56 10.75
CA MET A 18 0.46 -21.08 10.03
C MET A 18 1.79 -20.71 10.69
N GLN A 19 1.90 -19.50 11.26
CA GLN A 19 3.11 -19.05 11.92
C GLN A 19 3.44 -19.94 13.12
N LYS A 20 2.43 -20.42 13.86
CA LYS A 20 2.61 -21.35 14.99
C LYS A 20 2.89 -22.79 14.59
N MET A 21 2.73 -23.14 13.31
CA MET A 21 3.05 -24.46 12.78
C MET A 21 4.53 -24.58 12.39
N LEU A 22 5.28 -23.48 12.42
CA LEU A 22 6.71 -23.44 12.14
C LEU A 22 7.53 -23.66 13.43
N PRO A 23 8.79 -24.14 13.31
CA PRO A 23 9.74 -24.14 14.43
C PRO A 23 9.83 -22.76 15.09
N GLU A 24 10.03 -22.70 16.40
CA GLU A 24 10.03 -21.45 17.18
C GLU A 24 10.93 -20.37 16.59
N ILE A 25 12.11 -20.76 16.10
CA ILE A 25 13.09 -19.87 15.46
C ILE A 25 12.59 -19.21 14.16
N ASP A 26 11.60 -19.83 13.50
CA ASP A 26 11.04 -19.39 12.22
C ASP A 26 9.66 -18.73 12.37
N GLN A 27 9.16 -18.53 13.61
CA GLN A 27 7.84 -17.93 13.88
C GLN A 27 7.84 -16.40 13.68
N ASN A 28 8.27 -15.95 12.51
CA ASN A 28 8.26 -14.58 12.04
C ASN A 28 7.52 -14.52 10.69
N LYS A 29 6.75 -13.45 10.43
CA LYS A 29 5.95 -13.33 9.19
C LYS A 29 6.81 -13.38 7.92
N ASP A 30 7.95 -12.70 7.94
CA ASP A 30 8.84 -12.66 6.80
C ASP A 30 9.43 -14.04 6.54
N ARG A 31 9.91 -14.69 7.60
CA ARG A 31 10.48 -16.02 7.52
C ARG A 31 9.46 -17.08 7.09
N MET A 32 8.23 -16.97 7.60
CA MET A 32 7.11 -17.82 7.21
C MET A 32 6.85 -17.71 5.70
N LEU A 33 6.77 -16.48 5.17
CA LEU A 33 6.49 -16.30 3.75
C LEU A 33 7.60 -16.90 2.86
N GLU A 34 8.88 -16.76 3.24
CA GLU A 34 10.00 -17.38 2.52
C GLU A 34 9.90 -18.91 2.48
N ILE A 35 9.58 -19.52 3.63
CA ILE A 35 9.41 -20.98 3.72
C ILE A 35 8.23 -21.44 2.86
N LEU A 36 7.12 -20.70 2.88
CA LEU A 36 5.94 -21.01 2.07
C LEU A 36 6.23 -20.84 0.58
N GLU A 37 6.99 -19.83 0.19
CA GLU A 37 7.40 -19.61 -1.19
C GLU A 37 8.28 -20.75 -1.71
N GLY A 38 9.27 -21.19 -0.93
CA GLY A 38 10.09 -22.36 -1.26
C GLY A 38 9.29 -23.66 -1.40
N LYS A 39 8.09 -23.73 -0.82
CA LYS A 39 7.16 -24.85 -0.91
C LYS A 39 6.01 -24.64 -1.92
N GLY A 40 5.99 -23.51 -2.63
CA GLY A 40 4.91 -23.18 -3.57
C GLY A 40 3.55 -22.89 -2.91
N LEU A 41 3.53 -22.56 -1.61
CA LEU A 41 2.34 -22.29 -0.78
C LEU A 41 2.11 -20.80 -0.48
N SER A 42 2.90 -19.89 -1.06
CA SER A 42 2.77 -18.45 -0.83
C SER A 42 1.40 -17.87 -1.23
N PHE A 43 0.67 -18.55 -2.13
CA PHE A 43 -0.69 -18.16 -2.52
C PHE A 43 -1.71 -18.21 -1.37
N LEU A 44 -1.40 -18.91 -0.27
CA LEU A 44 -2.24 -18.93 0.93
C LEU A 44 -2.22 -17.58 1.69
N PHE A 45 -1.19 -16.75 1.47
CA PHE A 45 -1.01 -15.45 2.11
C PHE A 45 -0.78 -14.34 1.08
N PRO A 46 -1.75 -14.09 0.18
CA PRO A 46 -1.56 -13.20 -0.97
C PRO A 46 -1.27 -11.76 -0.56
N LEU A 47 -1.86 -11.28 0.54
CA LEU A 47 -1.60 -9.92 1.05
C LEU A 47 -0.20 -9.78 1.67
N LEU A 48 0.27 -10.81 2.39
CA LEU A 48 1.64 -10.79 2.94
C LEU A 48 2.68 -10.83 1.82
N LYS A 49 2.41 -11.62 0.76
CA LYS A 49 3.23 -11.63 -0.44
C LYS A 49 3.26 -10.26 -1.11
N LEU A 50 2.08 -9.65 -1.29
CA LEU A 50 1.95 -8.32 -1.86
C LEU A 50 2.74 -7.27 -1.08
N GLU A 51 2.65 -7.27 0.24
CA GLU A 51 3.36 -6.35 1.13
C GLU A 51 4.89 -6.40 0.92
N LYS A 52 5.45 -7.59 0.71
CA LYS A 52 6.89 -7.76 0.45
C LYS A 52 7.34 -7.39 -0.96
N GLU A 53 6.48 -7.58 -1.95
CA GLU A 53 6.87 -7.50 -3.37
C GLU A 53 6.50 -6.18 -4.03
N LEU A 54 5.38 -5.56 -3.65
CA LEU A 54 4.82 -4.43 -4.40
C LEU A 54 5.80 -3.25 -4.48
N LEU A 55 6.43 -2.87 -3.36
CA LEU A 55 7.43 -1.80 -3.36
C LEU A 55 8.63 -2.14 -4.27
N LYS A 56 9.07 -3.40 -4.28
CA LYS A 56 10.19 -3.85 -5.14
C LYS A 56 9.81 -3.73 -6.61
N GLN A 57 8.59 -4.09 -6.97
CA GLN A 57 8.08 -3.99 -8.34
C GLN A 57 7.95 -2.53 -8.78
N ILE A 58 7.47 -1.64 -7.90
CA ILE A 58 7.40 -0.19 -8.19
C ILE A 58 8.81 0.39 -8.41
N LYS A 59 9.80 -0.01 -7.60
CA LYS A 59 11.20 0.43 -7.77
C LYS A 59 11.84 -0.12 -9.04
N LEU A 60 11.44 -1.31 -9.49
CA LEU A 60 11.94 -1.94 -10.71
C LEU A 60 11.40 -1.23 -11.97
N ASP A 61 10.10 -0.97 -12.00
CA ASP A 61 9.45 -0.20 -13.07
C ASP A 61 8.28 0.63 -12.49
N PRO A 62 8.47 1.95 -12.29
CA PRO A 62 7.46 2.82 -11.70
C PRO A 62 6.34 3.19 -12.69
N SER A 63 6.30 2.60 -13.88
CA SER A 63 5.23 2.81 -14.85
C SER A 63 3.86 2.43 -14.28
N PRO A 64 2.87 3.35 -14.25
CA PRO A 64 1.51 3.06 -13.79
C PRO A 64 0.86 1.86 -14.50
N GLN A 65 1.15 1.69 -15.79
CA GLN A 65 0.65 0.58 -16.60
C GLN A 65 1.28 -0.75 -16.17
N THR A 66 2.59 -0.78 -15.94
CA THR A 66 3.30 -1.97 -15.48
C THR A 66 2.82 -2.39 -14.10
N ILE A 67 2.72 -1.44 -13.16
CA ILE A 67 2.25 -1.70 -11.79
C ILE A 67 0.81 -2.23 -11.80
N TYR A 68 -0.09 -1.59 -12.55
CA TYR A 68 -1.48 -2.04 -12.65
C TYR A 68 -1.59 -3.45 -13.25
N LYS A 69 -0.82 -3.73 -14.31
CA LYS A 69 -0.75 -5.06 -14.93
C LYS A 69 -0.23 -6.09 -13.94
N TRP A 70 0.86 -5.78 -13.23
CA TRP A 70 1.45 -6.69 -12.25
C TRP A 70 0.46 -7.03 -11.13
N ILE A 71 -0.27 -6.03 -10.60
CA ILE A 71 -1.33 -6.26 -9.59
C ILE A 71 -2.39 -7.22 -10.15
N LYS A 72 -2.88 -6.97 -11.36
CA LYS A 72 -3.89 -7.83 -12.01
C LYS A 72 -3.43 -9.27 -12.25
N ASP A 73 -2.15 -9.45 -12.56
CA ASP A 73 -1.58 -10.75 -12.89
C ASP A 73 -1.23 -11.56 -11.62
N ASN A 74 -1.03 -10.90 -10.46
CA ASN A 74 -0.59 -11.54 -9.22
C ASN A 74 -1.62 -11.55 -8.09
N ILE A 75 -2.65 -10.70 -8.14
CA ILE A 75 -3.63 -10.53 -7.07
C ILE A 75 -5.03 -10.90 -7.58
N SER A 76 -5.73 -11.71 -6.80
CA SER A 76 -7.10 -12.10 -7.10
C SER A 76 -8.02 -10.87 -7.14
N PRO A 77 -8.94 -10.77 -8.12
CA PRO A 77 -9.93 -9.68 -8.15
C PRO A 77 -10.77 -9.56 -6.87
N LYS A 78 -10.96 -10.66 -6.12
CA LYS A 78 -11.66 -10.65 -4.83
C LYS A 78 -10.95 -9.78 -3.78
N LEU A 79 -9.62 -9.67 -3.87
CA LEU A 79 -8.80 -8.88 -2.95
C LEU A 79 -8.66 -7.40 -3.38
N HIS A 80 -9.03 -7.03 -4.61
CA HIS A 80 -8.94 -5.64 -5.06
C HIS A 80 -9.88 -4.70 -4.28
N VAL A 81 -10.90 -5.26 -3.64
CA VAL A 81 -11.84 -4.54 -2.76
C VAL A 81 -11.57 -4.80 -1.27
N ASP A 82 -10.43 -5.41 -0.94
CA ASP A 82 -10.01 -5.64 0.44
C ASP A 82 -9.32 -4.39 1.02
N LYS A 83 -9.59 -4.09 2.29
CA LYS A 83 -9.01 -2.91 2.97
C LYS A 83 -7.51 -3.05 3.19
N GLY A 84 -7.03 -4.27 3.45
CA GLY A 84 -5.61 -4.58 3.61
C GLY A 84 -4.85 -4.43 2.30
N PHE A 85 -5.42 -4.92 1.19
CA PHE A 85 -4.88 -4.67 -0.16
C PHE A 85 -4.69 -3.17 -0.41
N VAL A 86 -5.73 -2.36 -0.17
CA VAL A 86 -5.67 -0.91 -0.37
C VAL A 86 -4.64 -0.26 0.55
N ASN A 87 -4.54 -0.71 1.80
CA ASN A 87 -3.55 -0.19 2.73
C ASN A 87 -2.12 -0.44 2.23
N ILE A 88 -1.82 -1.66 1.77
CA ILE A 88 -0.52 -2.04 1.21
C ILE A 88 -0.21 -1.25 -0.07
N LEU A 89 -1.19 -1.11 -0.97
CA LEU A 89 -1.06 -0.35 -2.21
C LEU A 89 -0.66 1.11 -1.93
N MET A 90 -1.42 1.77 -1.06
CA MET A 90 -1.19 3.17 -0.72
C MET A 90 0.14 3.37 0.01
N THR A 91 0.44 2.49 0.96
CA THR A 91 1.71 2.53 1.70
C THR A 91 2.90 2.36 0.75
N SER A 92 2.82 1.43 -0.20
CA SER A 92 3.91 1.19 -1.16
C SER A 92 4.16 2.39 -2.08
N PHE A 93 3.09 3.04 -2.58
CA PHE A 93 3.24 4.28 -3.35
C PHE A 93 3.86 5.41 -2.51
N LEU A 94 3.39 5.62 -1.29
CA LEU A 94 3.90 6.66 -0.40
C LEU A 94 5.37 6.45 -0.03
N GLN A 95 5.75 5.19 0.23
CA GLN A 95 7.15 4.81 0.49
C GLN A 95 8.03 5.09 -0.72
N TYR A 96 7.60 4.70 -1.93
CA TYR A 96 8.34 4.98 -3.15
C TYR A 96 8.50 6.49 -3.39
N ILE A 97 7.41 7.25 -3.32
CA ILE A 97 7.44 8.71 -3.51
C ILE A 97 8.38 9.38 -2.50
N SER A 98 8.30 8.97 -1.22
CA SER A 98 9.16 9.52 -0.17
C SER A 98 10.64 9.22 -0.45
N SER A 99 10.98 8.03 -0.94
CA SER A 99 12.36 7.68 -1.28
C SER A 99 12.90 8.44 -2.50
N GLU A 100 12.04 8.82 -3.45
CA GLU A 100 12.45 9.59 -4.63
C GLU A 100 12.60 11.09 -4.34
N VAL A 101 11.79 11.63 -3.42
CA VAL A 101 11.76 13.06 -3.09
C VAL A 101 12.76 13.42 -1.98
N ASN A 102 12.99 12.48 -1.06
CA ASN A 102 13.95 12.61 0.04
C ASN A 102 14.92 11.42 0.00
N PRO A 103 15.82 11.34 -1.00
CA PRO A 103 16.85 10.31 -0.98
C PRO A 103 17.72 10.49 0.28
N PRO A 104 18.22 9.40 0.88
CA PRO A 104 19.13 9.49 2.00
C PRO A 104 20.42 10.16 1.53
N SER A 105 20.56 11.46 1.80
CA SER A 105 21.81 12.21 1.68
C SER A 105 22.62 12.06 2.97
N ASP A 106 23.93 11.87 2.85
CA ASP A 106 24.84 11.72 3.99
C ASP A 106 24.93 12.98 4.88
N GLU A 107 24.47 14.13 4.38
CA GLU A 107 24.53 15.41 5.07
C GLU A 107 23.32 16.27 4.75
N THR A 108 22.19 16.12 5.47
CA THR A 108 21.22 17.20 5.57
C THR A 108 20.29 17.02 6.77
N ASP A 109 20.26 18.03 7.62
CA ASP A 109 19.33 18.13 8.74
C ASP A 109 17.89 17.90 8.25
N SER A 110 17.30 16.76 8.65
CA SER A 110 15.92 16.33 8.33
C SER A 110 14.83 17.23 8.95
N SER A 111 15.20 18.43 9.40
CA SER A 111 14.36 19.42 10.07
C SER A 111 14.00 20.62 9.17
N SER A 112 14.64 20.73 8.00
CA SER A 112 14.34 21.78 7.02
C SER A 112 13.01 21.51 6.31
N ALA A 113 12.25 22.57 6.03
CA ALA A 113 11.00 22.45 5.27
C ALA A 113 11.31 21.99 3.83
N PRO A 114 10.45 21.14 3.22
CA PRO A 114 10.69 20.65 1.87
C PRO A 114 10.78 21.81 0.87
N SER A 115 11.72 21.71 -0.07
CA SER A 115 11.90 22.70 -1.12
C SER A 115 10.69 22.73 -2.08
N LYS A 116 10.57 23.82 -2.85
CA LYS A 116 9.51 23.94 -3.86
C LYS A 116 9.63 22.86 -4.94
N GLU A 117 10.86 22.49 -5.30
CA GLU A 117 11.18 21.44 -6.25
C GLU A 117 10.77 20.07 -5.73
N GLN A 118 11.06 19.77 -4.46
CA GLN A 118 10.64 18.53 -3.80
C GLN A 118 9.11 18.39 -3.77
N LEU A 119 8.40 19.46 -3.41
CA LEU A 119 6.93 19.47 -3.40
C LEU A 119 6.32 19.28 -4.80
N GLU A 120 6.91 19.88 -5.84
CA GLU A 120 6.42 19.68 -7.20
C GLU A 120 6.74 18.27 -7.71
N GLN A 121 7.93 17.72 -7.42
CA GLN A 121 8.28 16.33 -7.75
C GLN A 121 7.33 15.34 -7.06
N GLU A 122 7.06 15.51 -5.77
CA GLU A 122 6.09 14.71 -5.02
C GLU A 122 4.72 14.73 -5.70
N LYS A 123 4.24 15.94 -6.04
CA LYS A 123 2.96 16.13 -6.72
C LYS A 123 2.92 15.47 -8.10
N GLN A 124 4.00 15.53 -8.88
CA GLN A 124 4.07 14.89 -10.20
C GLN A 124 4.02 13.36 -10.10
N LEU A 125 4.76 12.77 -9.15
CA LEU A 125 4.71 11.32 -8.88
C LEU A 125 3.33 10.88 -8.38
N LEU A 126 2.72 11.66 -7.49
CA LEU A 126 1.34 11.44 -7.05
C LEU A 126 0.36 11.44 -8.23
N LEU A 127 0.50 12.41 -9.15
CA LEU A 127 -0.33 12.51 -10.34
C LEU A 127 -0.09 11.35 -11.31
N SER A 128 1.13 10.81 -11.42
CA SER A 128 1.42 9.66 -12.28
C SER A 128 0.76 8.37 -11.78
N PHE A 129 0.75 8.12 -10.46
CA PHE A 129 0.09 6.95 -9.87
C PHE A 129 -1.43 7.08 -9.74
N LYS A 130 -1.96 8.30 -9.86
CA LYS A 130 -3.39 8.59 -9.73
C LYS A 130 -4.31 7.65 -10.52
N PRO A 131 -4.07 7.32 -11.81
CA PRO A 131 -4.97 6.44 -12.56
C PRO A 131 -5.08 5.05 -11.93
N VAL A 132 -3.98 4.53 -11.37
CA VAL A 132 -3.95 3.22 -10.70
C VAL A 132 -4.73 3.29 -9.39
N MET A 133 -4.46 4.30 -8.56
CA MET A 133 -5.22 4.51 -7.32
C MET A 133 -6.72 4.66 -7.59
N GLN A 134 -7.11 5.47 -8.58
CA GLN A 134 -8.51 5.64 -8.95
C GLN A 134 -9.13 4.32 -9.42
N LYS A 135 -8.39 3.46 -10.12
CA LYS A 135 -8.93 2.18 -10.59
C LYS A 135 -9.41 1.26 -9.45
N PHE A 136 -8.78 1.33 -8.28
CA PHE A 136 -9.15 0.51 -7.10
C PHE A 136 -10.02 1.25 -6.09
N LEU A 137 -9.98 2.59 -6.06
CA LEU A 137 -10.66 3.41 -5.05
C LEU A 137 -11.94 4.09 -5.55
N HIS A 138 -12.15 4.18 -6.86
CA HIS A 138 -13.34 4.84 -7.42
C HIS A 138 -14.61 4.17 -6.91
N ASP A 139 -15.62 4.97 -6.55
CA ASP A 139 -16.91 4.54 -5.97
C ASP A 139 -16.86 3.71 -4.67
N HIS A 140 -15.68 3.45 -4.11
CA HIS A 140 -15.50 2.69 -2.88
C HIS A 140 -15.10 3.60 -1.71
N VAL A 141 -16.09 4.22 -1.07
CA VAL A 141 -15.85 5.17 0.06
C VAL A 141 -15.09 4.51 1.21
N ASP A 142 -15.39 3.26 1.55
CA ASP A 142 -14.71 2.57 2.66
C ASP A 142 -13.24 2.27 2.33
N LEU A 143 -12.91 2.06 1.06
CA LEU A 143 -11.54 1.89 0.59
C LEU A 143 -10.78 3.21 0.57
N GLN A 144 -11.44 4.31 0.19
CA GLN A 144 -10.87 5.65 0.28
C GLN A 144 -10.51 6.01 1.73
N VAL A 145 -11.33 5.60 2.71
CA VAL A 145 -11.00 5.76 4.14
C VAL A 145 -9.80 4.89 4.52
N SER A 146 -9.70 3.65 4.03
CA SER A 146 -8.50 2.81 4.25
C SER A 146 -7.23 3.45 3.67
N ALA A 147 -7.35 4.07 2.49
CA ALA A 147 -6.25 4.80 1.85
C ALA A 147 -5.81 6.02 2.66
N LEU A 148 -6.75 6.76 3.26
CA LEU A 148 -6.43 7.86 4.18
C LEU A 148 -5.74 7.36 5.44
N TYR A 149 -6.13 6.20 5.96
CA TYR A 149 -5.48 5.61 7.11
C TYR A 149 -4.02 5.22 6.81
N ALA A 150 -3.77 4.62 5.64
CA ALA A 150 -2.41 4.31 5.18
C ALA A 150 -1.54 5.58 5.08
N LEU A 151 -2.10 6.67 4.54
CA LEU A 151 -1.43 7.97 4.52
C LEU A 151 -1.13 8.49 5.93
N GLN A 152 -2.10 8.45 6.83
CA GLN A 152 -1.92 8.90 8.21
C GLN A 152 -0.77 8.14 8.89
N VAL A 153 -0.76 6.81 8.77
CA VAL A 153 0.30 5.97 9.35
C VAL A 153 1.65 6.29 8.72
N HIS A 154 1.72 6.47 7.39
CA HIS A 154 2.95 6.85 6.71
C HIS A 154 3.50 8.19 7.22
N CYS A 155 2.66 9.23 7.29
CA CYS A 155 3.08 10.53 7.81
C CYS A 155 3.49 10.47 9.28
N TYR A 156 2.79 9.67 10.10
CA TYR A 156 3.19 9.44 11.49
C TYR A 156 4.59 8.83 11.58
N ASN A 157 4.87 7.79 10.77
CA ASN A 157 6.19 7.14 10.72
C ASN A 157 7.30 8.07 10.22
N SER A 158 6.95 9.11 9.44
CA SER A 158 7.89 10.14 8.98
C SER A 158 7.95 11.38 9.88
N ASN A 159 7.43 11.32 11.12
CA ASN A 159 7.36 12.45 12.06
C ASN A 159 6.59 13.67 11.55
N PHE A 160 5.54 13.46 10.76
CA PHE A 160 4.70 14.50 10.16
C PHE A 160 5.52 15.63 9.49
N PRO A 161 6.21 15.33 8.37
CA PRO A 161 7.00 16.33 7.69
C PRO A 161 6.09 17.50 7.24
N LYS A 162 6.51 18.72 7.58
CA LYS A 162 5.73 19.94 7.35
C LYS A 162 5.33 20.04 5.87
N GLY A 163 4.03 20.05 5.59
CA GLY A 163 3.49 20.22 4.23
C GLY A 163 3.03 18.94 3.53
N MET A 164 3.52 17.75 3.94
CA MET A 164 3.18 16.48 3.27
C MET A 164 1.70 16.09 3.45
N LEU A 165 1.19 16.17 4.68
CA LEU A 165 -0.20 15.85 4.98
C LEU A 165 -1.16 16.82 4.27
N LEU A 166 -0.77 18.10 4.18
CA LEU A 166 -1.58 19.14 3.54
C LEU A 166 -1.56 19.02 2.02
N ALA A 167 -0.40 18.76 1.42
CA ALA A 167 -0.25 18.54 -0.02
C ALA A 167 -1.04 17.30 -0.45
N PHE A 168 -0.96 16.21 0.30
CA PHE A 168 -1.69 14.98 -0.01
C PHE A 168 -3.19 15.12 0.25
N LEU A 169 -3.63 15.75 1.35
CA LEU A 169 -5.05 16.03 1.59
C LEU A 169 -5.61 16.95 0.50
N CYS A 170 -4.91 18.01 0.14
CA CYS A 170 -5.33 18.94 -0.91
C CYS A 170 -5.37 18.25 -2.30
N THR A 171 -4.41 17.37 -2.56
CA THR A 171 -4.34 16.55 -3.77
C THR A 171 -5.47 15.50 -3.81
N SER A 172 -5.73 14.81 -2.69
CA SER A 172 -6.83 13.85 -2.52
C SER A 172 -8.21 14.51 -2.63
N MET A 173 -8.35 15.75 -2.14
CA MET A 173 -9.53 16.61 -2.37
C MET A 173 -9.70 16.97 -3.84
N THR A 174 -8.61 17.39 -4.50
CA THR A 174 -8.58 17.72 -5.93
C THR A 174 -8.89 16.52 -6.81
N TRP A 175 -8.52 15.31 -6.37
CA TRP A 175 -8.73 14.06 -7.08
C TRP A 175 -10.16 13.52 -7.06
N LYS A 176 -11.12 14.24 -6.45
CA LYS A 176 -12.51 13.80 -6.28
C LYS A 176 -12.63 12.40 -5.65
N LEU A 177 -11.57 11.91 -5.00
CA LEU A 177 -11.58 10.66 -4.25
C LEU A 177 -12.42 10.85 -2.98
N LEU A 178 -12.40 12.02 -2.36
CA LEU A 178 -13.15 12.32 -1.13
C LEU A 178 -14.53 12.96 -1.35
N LYS A 179 -15.20 12.62 -2.46
CA LYS A 179 -16.34 13.39 -2.99
C LYS A 179 -17.57 13.55 -2.07
N LYS A 180 -17.69 12.87 -0.93
CA LYS A 180 -18.95 12.93 -0.12
C LYS A 180 -18.85 12.94 1.41
N LYS A 181 -17.71 12.67 2.06
CA LYS A 181 -17.64 12.54 3.55
C LYS A 181 -16.98 13.69 4.30
N LEU A 182 -16.43 14.72 3.65
CA LEU A 182 -16.07 15.95 4.37
C LEU A 182 -17.28 16.71 4.92
N SER A 183 -18.47 16.46 4.34
CA SER A 183 -19.74 16.87 4.96
C SER A 183 -19.99 16.24 6.34
N TRP A 184 -19.40 15.08 6.61
CA TRP A 184 -19.51 14.38 7.90
C TRP A 184 -18.46 14.86 8.92
N LEU A 185 -17.23 15.15 8.49
CA LEU A 185 -16.18 15.70 9.36
C LEU A 185 -16.51 17.13 9.82
N GLY A 186 -17.13 17.95 8.96
CA GLY A 186 -17.60 19.30 9.31
C GLY A 186 -18.89 19.36 10.14
N LYS A 187 -19.50 18.22 10.51
CA LYS A 187 -20.71 18.16 11.35
C LYS A 187 -20.45 17.53 12.73
N LYS A 188 -19.21 17.18 13.04
CA LYS A 188 -18.80 16.57 14.31
C LYS A 188 -17.65 17.32 15.00
N ILE A 189 -17.46 18.59 14.66
CA ILE A 189 -16.71 19.56 15.45
C ILE A 189 -17.70 20.62 15.90
#